data_AF-A0A3M6UMP3-F1
#
_entry.id   AF-A0A3M6UMP3-F1
#
_cell.length_a   1.000
_cell.length_b   1.000
_cell.length_c   1.000
_cell.angle_alpha   90.00
_cell.angle_beta   90.00
_cell.angle_gamma   90.00
#
_symmetry.space_group_name_H-M   'P 1'
#
loop_
_entity.id
_entity.type
_entity.pdbx_description
1 polymer ?
#
loop_
_entity_poly.entity_id
_entity_poly.type
_entity_poly.pdbx_seq_one_letter_code
_entity_poly.pdbx_strand_id
1 'polypeptide(L)'
;MSLCALIYHNMKGISNPSDLKQIVHICNQLYSKLPTMFTVLQGNYQLEYSASYTLNVHGISILSLKRAFESLISEQYRLLILTVGCIAVSIVYCADNHHFKIFMVRVIPKGHTKGTCILSDISSADNLVPYFQSLYGVTDVYELKGLHITKYN
;
A
#
# COMPACT_ATOMS: atom_id res chain seq x y z
N MET A 1 7.48 1.50 -5.87
CA MET A 1 7.18 2.74 -5.12
C MET A 1 6.37 2.47 -3.86
N SER A 2 5.23 1.77 -3.95
CA SER A 2 4.30 1.59 -2.82
C SER A 2 4.91 0.78 -1.66
N LEU A 3 5.58 -0.34 -1.94
CA LEU A 3 6.29 -1.12 -0.90
C LEU A 3 7.31 -0.27 -0.11
N CYS A 4 8.05 0.59 -0.80
CA CYS A 4 9.02 1.48 -0.17
C CYS A 4 8.34 2.55 0.73
N ALA A 5 7.12 2.98 0.40
CA ALA A 5 6.32 3.83 1.29
C ALA A 5 5.93 3.09 2.59
N LEU A 6 5.58 1.79 2.51
CA LEU A 6 5.30 0.97 3.70
C LEU A 6 6.56 0.78 4.55
N ILE A 7 7.70 0.51 3.93
CA ILE A 7 8.98 0.39 4.65
C ILE A 7 9.33 1.72 5.33
N TYR A 8 9.22 2.85 4.63
CA TYR A 8 9.47 4.17 5.22
C TYR A 8 8.52 4.45 6.39
N HIS A 9 7.23 4.14 6.23
CA HIS A 9 6.24 4.28 7.31
C HIS A 9 6.61 3.43 8.53
N ASN A 10 7.00 2.18 8.32
CA ASN A 10 7.42 1.28 9.40
C ASN A 10 8.64 1.81 10.17
N MET A 11 9.52 2.58 9.50
CA MET A 11 10.74 3.12 10.12
C MET A 11 10.54 4.44 10.85
N LYS A 12 9.86 5.40 10.20
CA LYS A 12 9.80 6.80 10.66
C LYS A 12 8.38 7.28 10.96
N GLY A 13 7.37 6.49 10.61
CA GLY A 13 6.02 6.99 10.45
C GLY A 13 5.90 7.91 9.24
N ILE A 14 4.66 8.15 8.80
CA ILE A 14 4.34 9.20 7.84
C ILE A 14 3.30 10.08 8.48
N SER A 15 3.67 11.33 8.73
CA SER A 15 2.85 12.28 9.48
C SER A 15 2.64 13.59 8.72
N ASN A 16 3.46 13.90 7.71
CA ASN A 16 3.40 15.18 7.02
C ASN A 16 3.69 15.08 5.51
N PRO A 17 3.27 16.07 4.70
CA PRO A 17 3.51 16.06 3.26
C PRO A 17 4.99 16.12 2.84
N SER A 18 5.89 16.58 3.71
CA SER A 18 7.33 16.61 3.41
C SER A 18 7.95 15.21 3.42
N ASP A 19 7.40 14.28 4.20
CA ASP A 19 7.75 12.86 4.18
C ASP A 19 7.50 12.26 2.80
N LEU A 20 6.47 12.70 2.08
CA LEU A 20 6.14 12.21 0.74
C LEU A 20 7.26 12.51 -0.26
N LYS A 21 7.93 13.67 -0.15
CA LYS A 21 9.08 14.02 -1.00
C LYS A 21 10.26 13.10 -0.73
N GLN A 22 10.53 12.80 0.55
CA GLN A 22 11.60 11.87 0.93
C GLN A 22 11.30 10.45 0.47
N ILE A 23 10.05 9.99 0.63
CA ILE A 23 9.60 8.69 0.14
C ILE A 23 9.83 8.61 -1.36
N VAL A 24 9.31 9.54 -2.16
CA VAL A 24 9.51 9.52 -3.62
C VAL A 24 11.00 9.50 -3.98
N HIS A 25 11.82 10.29 -3.31
CA HIS A 25 13.27 10.32 -3.53
C HIS A 25 13.93 8.97 -3.24
N ILE A 26 13.68 8.38 -2.06
CA ILE A 26 14.23 7.09 -1.64
C ILE A 26 13.73 5.97 -2.57
N CYS A 27 12.43 5.96 -2.88
CA CYS A 27 11.81 4.98 -3.75
C CYS A 27 12.41 5.02 -5.16
N ASN A 28 12.67 6.21 -5.72
CA ASN A 28 13.30 6.35 -7.03
C ASN A 28 14.74 5.83 -7.04
N GLN A 29 15.48 5.99 -5.94
CA GLN A 29 16.82 5.40 -5.80
C GLN A 29 16.80 3.89 -5.65
N LEU A 30 15.74 3.32 -5.06
CA LEU A 30 15.56 1.87 -4.91
C LEU A 30 15.01 1.21 -6.18
N TYR A 31 14.18 1.91 -6.96
CA TYR A 31 13.61 1.38 -8.19
C TYR A 31 14.68 1.05 -9.25
N SER A 32 15.84 1.70 -9.20
CA SER A 32 16.99 1.39 -10.05
C SER A 32 17.83 0.20 -9.55
N LYS A 33 17.54 -0.32 -8.35
CA LYS A 33 18.23 -1.44 -7.71
C LYS A 33 17.20 -2.45 -7.19
N LEU A 34 16.67 -3.32 -8.05
CA LEU A 34 15.96 -4.51 -7.56
C LEU A 34 16.94 -5.37 -6.75
N PRO A 35 16.60 -5.86 -5.54
CA PRO A 35 16.06 -7.22 -5.46
C PRO A 35 15.20 -7.49 -4.19
N THR A 36 14.79 -8.75 -4.04
CA THR A 36 14.07 -9.44 -2.94
C THR A 36 14.54 -9.12 -1.50
N MET A 37 15.63 -8.37 -1.33
CA MET A 37 16.16 -7.87 -0.07
C MET A 37 16.33 -6.35 -0.21
N PHE A 38 15.47 -5.59 0.47
CA PHE A 38 15.44 -4.14 0.35
C PHE A 38 16.41 -3.49 1.34
N THR A 39 17.54 -2.96 0.87
CA THR A 39 18.40 -2.08 1.68
C THR A 39 17.85 -0.65 1.65
N VAL A 40 16.79 -0.40 2.43
CA VAL A 40 16.28 0.97 2.62
C VAL A 40 17.05 1.61 3.77
N LEU A 41 17.67 2.78 3.56
CA LEU A 41 18.30 3.57 4.63
C LEU A 41 19.29 2.75 5.50
N GLN A 42 20.17 1.95 4.88
CA GLN A 42 21.21 1.14 5.56
C GLN A 42 20.73 -0.01 6.47
N GLY A 43 19.45 -0.40 6.42
CA GLY A 43 18.93 -1.58 7.12
C GLY A 43 18.59 -2.73 6.17
N ASN A 44 18.78 -3.97 6.61
CA ASN A 44 18.24 -5.14 5.93
C ASN A 44 16.84 -5.45 6.50
N TYR A 45 15.87 -5.60 5.60
CA TYR A 45 14.47 -5.85 5.95
C TYR A 45 14.01 -7.19 5.38
N GLN A 46 13.33 -7.97 6.20
CA GLN A 46 12.59 -9.16 5.78
C GLN A 46 11.12 -8.79 5.63
N LEU A 47 10.54 -9.24 4.52
CA LEU A 47 9.14 -9.03 4.16
C LEU A 47 8.44 -10.37 4.27
N GLU A 48 7.42 -10.43 5.12
CA GLU A 48 6.55 -11.60 5.25
C GLU A 48 5.15 -11.22 4.78
N TYR A 49 4.65 -11.93 3.77
CA TYR A 49 3.36 -11.65 3.15
C TYR A 49 2.32 -12.66 3.62
N SER A 50 1.08 -12.20 3.80
CA SER A 50 -0.06 -13.08 3.99
C SER A 50 -0.39 -13.89 2.72
N ALA A 51 -1.33 -14.82 2.86
CA ALA A 51 -2.08 -15.34 1.71
C ALA A 51 -2.74 -14.18 0.93
N SER A 52 -2.92 -14.37 -0.37
CA SER A 52 -3.41 -13.33 -1.27
C SER A 52 -4.91 -13.42 -1.46
N TYR A 53 -5.60 -12.29 -1.35
CA TYR A 53 -7.02 -12.17 -1.68
C TYR A 53 -7.14 -11.59 -3.09
N THR A 54 -7.75 -12.32 -4.01
CA THR A 54 -7.91 -11.90 -5.40
C THR A 54 -9.37 -11.94 -5.81
N LEU A 55 -9.90 -10.79 -6.21
CA LEU A 55 -11.26 -10.68 -6.73
C LEU A 55 -11.41 -9.43 -7.59
N ASN A 56 -12.52 -9.32 -8.30
CA ASN A 56 -12.97 -8.07 -8.90
C ASN A 56 -13.21 -6.98 -7.83
N VAL A 57 -12.77 -5.74 -8.10
CA VAL A 57 -12.97 -4.58 -7.22
C VAL A 57 -14.46 -4.32 -6.92
N HIS A 58 -15.34 -4.63 -7.88
CA HIS A 58 -16.79 -4.50 -7.79
C HIS A 58 -17.50 -5.82 -7.45
N GLY A 59 -16.77 -6.85 -7.01
CA GLY A 59 -17.30 -8.16 -6.68
C GLY A 59 -18.20 -8.15 -5.43
N ILE A 60 -19.40 -8.72 -5.54
CA ILE A 60 -20.41 -8.84 -4.47
C ILE A 60 -20.26 -10.09 -3.58
N SER A 61 -19.13 -10.79 -3.68
CA SER A 61 -18.87 -12.08 -3.01
C SER A 61 -18.57 -11.94 -1.51
N ILE A 62 -18.60 -13.06 -0.78
CA ILE A 62 -18.04 -13.21 0.58
C ILE A 62 -16.56 -12.78 0.60
N LEU A 63 -15.85 -12.92 -0.52
CA LEU A 63 -14.49 -12.43 -0.75
C LEU A 63 -14.42 -10.96 -1.19
N SER A 64 -15.47 -10.18 -0.98
CA SER A 64 -15.49 -8.75 -1.30
C SER A 64 -14.30 -8.02 -0.70
N LEU A 65 -13.93 -6.90 -1.33
CA LEU A 65 -12.80 -6.08 -0.90
C LEU A 65 -12.90 -5.68 0.59
N LYS A 66 -14.12 -5.36 1.07
CA LYS A 66 -14.38 -5.10 2.50
C LYS A 66 -13.94 -6.27 3.39
N ARG A 67 -14.42 -7.47 3.06
CA ARG A 67 -14.15 -8.68 3.84
C ARG A 67 -12.68 -9.07 3.80
N ALA A 68 -12.02 -8.86 2.67
CA ALA A 68 -10.58 -9.09 2.54
C ALA A 68 -9.79 -8.15 3.47
N PHE A 69 -10.16 -6.86 3.53
CA PHE A 69 -9.58 -5.92 4.50
C PHE A 69 -9.82 -6.35 5.95
N GLU A 70 -11.08 -6.66 6.30
CA GLU A 70 -11.45 -7.09 7.65
C GLU A 70 -10.70 -8.37 8.08
N SER A 71 -10.53 -9.33 7.17
CA SER A 71 -9.82 -10.59 7.44
C SER A 71 -8.35 -10.34 7.76
N LEU A 72 -7.65 -9.56 6.93
CA LEU A 72 -6.23 -9.23 7.16
C LEU A 72 -6.02 -8.44 8.46
N ILE A 73 -6.95 -7.55 8.79
CA ILE A 73 -6.91 -6.81 10.06
C ILE A 73 -7.11 -7.76 11.26
N SER A 74 -8.04 -8.72 11.13
CA SER A 74 -8.26 -9.76 12.15
C SER A 74 -7.05 -10.68 12.32
N GLU A 75 -6.28 -10.89 11.25
CA GLU A 75 -4.99 -11.59 11.26
C GLU A 75 -3.82 -10.71 11.75
N GLN A 76 -4.11 -9.52 12.27
CA GLN A 76 -3.14 -8.57 12.85
C GLN A 76 -2.20 -7.92 11.84
N TYR A 77 -2.53 -7.91 10.55
CA TYR A 77 -1.81 -7.11 9.57
C TYR A 77 -2.18 -5.63 9.67
N ARG A 78 -1.17 -4.78 9.79
CA ARG A 78 -1.31 -3.31 9.83
C ARG A 78 -0.89 -2.64 8.52
N LEU A 79 -0.01 -3.29 7.77
CA LEU A 79 0.49 -2.82 6.48
C LEU A 79 -0.11 -3.74 5.42
N LEU A 80 -0.77 -3.16 4.42
CA LEU A 80 -1.42 -3.89 3.35
C LEU A 80 -0.93 -3.35 2.01
N ILE A 81 -0.83 -4.24 1.03
CA ILE A 81 -0.55 -3.88 -0.35
C ILE A 81 -1.70 -4.35 -1.23
N LEU A 82 -2.32 -3.39 -1.92
CA LEU A 82 -3.37 -3.63 -2.90
C LEU A 82 -2.77 -3.41 -4.29
N THR A 83 -2.86 -4.41 -5.16
CA THR A 83 -2.41 -4.31 -6.54
C THR A 83 -3.62 -4.42 -7.45
N VAL A 84 -3.80 -3.47 -8.37
CA VAL A 84 -4.84 -3.50 -9.41
C VAL A 84 -4.15 -3.26 -10.74
N GLY A 85 -4.09 -4.30 -11.59
CA GLY A 85 -3.29 -4.27 -12.81
C GLY A 85 -1.80 -3.99 -12.51
N CYS A 86 -1.26 -2.90 -13.05
CA CYS A 86 0.12 -2.45 -12.80
C CYS A 86 0.25 -1.40 -11.67
N ILE A 87 -0.85 -1.07 -11.00
CA ILE A 87 -0.88 -0.05 -9.95
C ILE A 87 -0.82 -0.76 -8.60
N ALA A 88 0.24 -0.49 -7.82
CA ALA A 88 0.31 -0.89 -6.43
C ALA A 88 -0.09 0.29 -5.53
N VAL A 89 -0.88 0.00 -4.50
CA VAL A 89 -1.33 0.94 -3.48
C VAL A 89 -0.91 0.40 -2.13
N SER A 90 -0.32 1.28 -1.32
CA SER A 90 0.08 0.95 0.03
C SER A 90 -0.95 1.47 1.02
N ILE A 91 -1.37 0.63 1.95
CA ILE A 91 -2.43 0.95 2.88
C ILE A 91 -1.91 0.65 4.28
N VAL A 92 -2.07 1.59 5.19
CA VAL A 92 -1.74 1.43 6.61
C VAL A 92 -3.03 1.53 7.41
N TYR A 93 -3.31 0.51 8.21
CA TYR A 93 -4.43 0.51 9.14
C TYR A 93 -3.99 1.01 10.52
N CYS A 94 -4.54 2.14 10.94
CA CYS A 94 -4.30 2.75 12.24
C CYS A 94 -5.34 2.26 13.26
N ALA A 95 -4.91 1.41 14.19
CA ALA A 95 -5.78 0.79 15.20
C ALA A 95 -6.55 1.81 16.03
N ASP A 96 -5.83 2.84 16.48
CA ASP A 96 -6.28 3.74 17.55
C ASP A 96 -7.53 4.52 17.15
N ASN A 97 -7.63 4.84 15.85
CA ASN A 97 -8.74 5.60 15.30
C ASN A 97 -9.65 4.75 14.40
N HIS A 98 -9.27 3.51 14.06
CA HIS A 98 -9.91 2.67 13.02
C HIS A 98 -9.86 3.24 11.59
N HIS A 99 -8.85 4.04 11.29
CA HIS A 99 -8.71 4.70 9.98
C HIS A 99 -7.64 4.04 9.10
N PHE A 100 -7.72 4.33 7.80
CA PHE A 100 -6.81 3.87 6.78
C PHE A 100 -6.04 5.03 6.17
N LYS A 101 -4.71 4.95 6.20
CA LYS A 101 -3.84 5.84 5.43
C LYS A 101 -3.47 5.16 4.12
N ILE A 102 -3.81 5.79 3.02
CA ILE A 102 -3.57 5.27 1.67
C ILE A 102 -2.46 6.07 1.02
N PHE A 103 -1.45 5.34 0.56
CA PHE A 103 -0.31 5.86 -0.19
C PHE A 103 -0.36 5.29 -1.60
N MET A 104 -0.74 6.14 -2.55
CA MET A 104 -0.73 5.79 -3.97
C MET A 104 0.29 6.66 -4.69
N VAL A 105 1.20 6.04 -5.45
CA VAL A 105 2.08 6.75 -6.37
C VAL A 105 1.55 6.59 -7.79
N ARG A 106 0.96 7.65 -8.34
CA ARG A 106 0.58 7.70 -9.77
C ARG A 106 1.79 8.11 -10.58
N VAL A 107 2.28 7.21 -11.43
CA VAL A 107 3.23 7.56 -12.50
C VAL A 107 2.38 8.15 -13.63
N ILE A 108 2.57 9.44 -13.94
CA ILE A 108 1.88 10.06 -15.07
C ILE A 108 2.53 9.52 -16.35
N PRO A 109 1.81 8.80 -17.21
CA PRO A 109 2.37 8.29 -18.45
C PRO A 109 2.41 9.45 -19.46
N LYS A 110 3.48 10.25 -19.41
CA LYS A 110 4.10 11.04 -20.51
C LYS A 110 5.11 12.04 -19.93
N GLY A 111 6.39 11.80 -20.17
CA GLY A 111 7.46 12.82 -20.18
C GLY A 111 7.94 13.42 -18.84
N HIS A 112 7.19 13.28 -17.74
CA HIS A 112 7.61 13.83 -16.44
C HIS A 112 8.00 12.72 -15.46
N THR A 113 9.26 12.72 -15.01
CA THR A 113 9.88 11.77 -14.08
C THR A 113 9.39 11.86 -12.64
N LYS A 114 8.27 12.54 -12.37
CA LYS A 114 7.74 12.76 -11.03
C LYS A 114 6.38 12.11 -10.88
N GLY A 115 6.35 10.93 -10.27
CA GLY A 115 5.10 10.35 -9.77
C GLY A 115 4.55 11.19 -8.61
N THR A 116 3.24 11.39 -8.59
CA THR A 116 2.57 12.08 -7.47
C THR A 116 2.22 11.06 -6.40
N CYS A 117 2.67 11.29 -5.17
CA CYS A 117 2.24 10.50 -4.01
C CYS A 117 1.00 11.15 -3.39
N ILE A 118 -0.11 10.42 -3.35
CA ILE A 118 -1.34 10.85 -2.69
C ILE A 118 -1.37 10.17 -1.32
N LEU A 119 -1.55 10.96 -0.26
CA LEU A 119 -1.89 10.51 1.08
C LEU A 119 -3.38 10.81 1.29
N SER A 120 -4.19 9.76 1.41
CA SER A 120 -5.61 9.88 1.78
C SER A 120 -5.83 9.23 3.15
N ASP A 121 -6.57 9.91 4.02
CA ASP A 121 -7.02 9.38 5.31
C ASP A 121 -8.50 9.02 5.16
N ILE A 122 -8.83 7.73 5.32
CA ILE A 122 -10.17 7.20 5.16
C ILE A 122 -10.63 6.61 6.49
N SER A 123 -11.77 7.10 6.99
CA SER A 123 -12.24 6.83 8.34
C SER A 123 -12.75 5.41 8.60
N SER A 124 -13.02 4.59 7.56
CA SER A 124 -13.53 3.23 7.74
C SER A 124 -13.37 2.35 6.50
N ALA A 125 -13.53 1.04 6.68
CA ALA A 125 -13.58 0.07 5.57
C ALA A 125 -14.80 0.31 4.66
N ASP A 126 -15.91 0.80 5.22
CA ASP A 126 -17.12 1.16 4.47
C ASP A 126 -16.89 2.32 3.50
N ASN A 127 -15.99 3.25 3.85
CA ASN A 127 -15.58 4.34 2.96
C ASN A 127 -14.42 3.94 2.03
N LEU A 128 -13.69 2.88 2.36
CA LEU A 128 -12.53 2.38 1.62
C LEU A 128 -12.94 1.66 0.33
N VAL A 129 -14.00 0.86 0.38
CA VAL A 129 -14.55 0.16 -0.79
C VAL A 129 -15.02 1.12 -1.89
N PRO A 130 -15.91 2.10 -1.63
CA PRO A 130 -16.36 3.03 -2.66
C PRO A 130 -15.21 3.91 -3.16
N TYR A 131 -14.20 4.22 -2.32
CA TYR A 131 -12.99 4.90 -2.77
C TYR A 131 -12.28 4.11 -3.88
N PHE A 132 -11.98 2.83 -3.66
CA PHE A 132 -11.32 2.01 -4.68
C PHE A 132 -12.21 1.71 -5.89
N GLN A 133 -13.52 1.50 -5.68
CA GLN A 133 -14.48 1.32 -6.76
C GLN A 133 -14.64 2.56 -7.65
N SER A 134 -14.42 3.76 -7.11
CA SER A 134 -14.40 5.00 -7.91
C SER A 134 -13.14 5.16 -8.76
N LEU A 135 -12.05 4.49 -8.37
CA LEU A 135 -10.74 4.58 -9.04
C LEU A 135 -10.54 3.51 -10.12
N TYR A 136 -11.22 2.37 -10.00
CA TYR A 136 -11.02 1.19 -10.82
C TYR A 136 -12.33 0.71 -11.47
N GLY A 137 -12.22 0.20 -12.69
CA GLY A 137 -13.34 -0.26 -13.49
C GLY A 137 -13.95 -1.56 -12.99
N VAL A 138 -15.16 -1.87 -13.49
CA VAL A 138 -15.94 -3.05 -13.12
C VAL A 138 -15.29 -4.37 -13.54
N THR A 139 -14.29 -4.35 -14.42
CA THR A 139 -13.53 -5.55 -14.83
C THR A 139 -12.19 -5.68 -14.13
N ASP A 140 -11.80 -4.67 -13.33
CA ASP A 140 -10.49 -4.66 -12.70
C ASP A 140 -10.44 -5.66 -11.55
N VAL A 141 -9.42 -6.50 -11.58
CA VAL A 141 -9.12 -7.49 -10.56
C VAL A 141 -8.03 -6.95 -9.65
N TYR A 142 -8.27 -7.04 -8.35
CA TYR A 142 -7.27 -6.72 -7.35
C TYR A 142 -6.59 -7.96 -6.80
N GLU A 143 -5.38 -7.77 -6.29
CA GLU A 143 -4.70 -8.66 -5.36
C GLU A 143 -4.38 -7.88 -4.09
N LEU A 144 -4.86 -8.35 -2.94
CA LEU A 144 -4.63 -7.73 -1.64
C LEU A 144 -3.84 -8.70 -0.75
N LYS A 145 -2.76 -8.19 -0.13
CA LYS A 145 -1.96 -8.92 0.86
C LYS A 145 -1.69 -8.07 2.09
N GLY A 146 -1.64 -8.73 3.24
CA GLY A 146 -1.01 -8.21 4.44
C GLY A 146 0.51 -8.35 4.37
N LEU A 147 1.20 -7.44 5.03
CA LEU A 147 2.66 -7.38 5.07
C LEU A 147 3.13 -7.15 6.51
N HIS A 148 4.05 -7.99 6.95
CA HIS A 148 4.91 -7.71 8.11
C HIS A 148 6.32 -7.35 7.63
N ILE A 149 6.90 -6.33 8.26
CA ILE A 149 8.23 -5.82 7.92
C ILE A 149 9.09 -5.89 9.17
N THR A 150 10.07 -6.78 9.14
CA THR A 150 11.00 -6.98 10.26
C THR A 150 12.38 -6.48 9.86
N LYS A 151 12.99 -5.64 10.69
CA LYS A 151 14.38 -5.22 10.53
C LYS A 151 15.29 -6.22 11.23
N TYR A 152 16.38 -6.64 10.59
CA TYR A 152 17.44 -7.40 11.25
C TYR A 152 18.79 -6.68 11.15
N ASN A 153 19.66 -7.00 12.11
CA ASN A 153 20.99 -6.43 12.29
C ASN A 153 22.05 -7.22 11.53
#